data_AF-A0A1H8L258-F1
#
_entry.id   AF-A0A1H8L258-F1
#
_cell.length_a   1.000
_cell.length_b   1.000
_cell.length_c   1.000
_cell.angle_alpha   90.00
_cell.angle_beta   90.00
_cell.angle_gamma   90.00
#
_symmetry.space_group_name_H-M   'P 1'
#
loop_
_entity.id
_entity.type
_entity.pdbx_description
1 polymer ?
#
loop_
_entity_poly.entity_id
_entity_poly.type
_entity_poly.pdbx_seq_one_letter_code
_entity_poly.pdbx_strand_id
1 'polypeptide(L)'
;MFAILRAWAIAFILLSVIYWMLRVYFRSTHREKLEKRFDAGDVPGDRDAYIKAGMADYGRSLRLRLVWLVYVLPLLAIAAIIYSVNYD
;
A
#
# COMPACT_ATOMS: atom_id res chain seq x y z
N MET A 1 -27.90 6.94 -16.30
CA MET A 1 -26.56 7.56 -16.38
C MET A 1 -26.00 7.85 -14.98
N PHE A 2 -26.71 8.59 -14.12
CA PHE A 2 -26.24 8.99 -12.78
C PHE A 2 -25.97 7.85 -11.79
N ALA A 3 -26.70 6.73 -11.87
CA ALA A 3 -26.50 5.58 -10.96
C ALA A 3 -25.11 4.94 -11.11
N ILE A 4 -24.61 4.82 -12.35
CA ILE A 4 -23.27 4.29 -12.63
C ILE A 4 -22.20 5.23 -12.08
N LEU A 5 -22.32 6.55 -12.35
CA LEU A 5 -21.40 7.56 -11.81
C LEU A 5 -21.31 7.51 -10.28
N ARG A 6 -22.44 7.36 -9.59
CA ARG A 6 -22.48 7.22 -8.12
C ARG A 6 -21.77 5.95 -7.66
N ALA A 7 -21.97 4.82 -8.32
CA ALA A 7 -21.30 3.56 -7.98
C ALA A 7 -19.77 3.69 -8.13
N TRP A 8 -19.31 4.30 -9.22
CA TRP A 8 -17.88 4.59 -9.44
C TRP A 8 -17.30 5.51 -8.37
N ALA A 9 -18.04 6.55 -7.96
CA ALA A 9 -17.60 7.44 -6.89
C ALA A 9 -17.44 6.71 -5.55
N ILE A 10 -18.39 5.84 -5.19
CA ILE A 10 -18.31 5.03 -3.97
C ILE A 10 -17.13 4.06 -4.03
N ALA A 11 -16.95 3.36 -5.17
CA ALA A 11 -15.82 2.47 -5.37
C ALA A 11 -14.48 3.20 -5.23
N PHE A 12 -14.36 4.39 -5.84
CA PHE A 12 -13.16 5.21 -5.73
C PHE A 12 -12.86 5.64 -4.29
N ILE A 13 -13.88 6.03 -3.52
CA ILE A 13 -13.72 6.39 -2.10
C ILE A 13 -13.24 5.18 -1.30
N LEU A 14 -13.87 4.02 -1.48
CA LEU A 14 -13.47 2.78 -0.78
C LEU A 14 -12.02 2.40 -1.10
N LEU A 15 -11.62 2.45 -2.37
CA LEU A 15 -10.25 2.18 -2.78
C LEU A 15 -9.26 3.18 -2.18
N SER A 16 -9.63 4.46 -2.11
CA SER A 16 -8.82 5.51 -1.49
C SER A 16 -8.60 5.27 0.00
N VAL A 17 -9.64 4.84 0.72
CA VAL A 17 -9.56 4.49 2.15
C VAL A 17 -8.65 3.27 2.35
N ILE A 18 -8.84 2.21 1.56
CA ILE A 18 -8.01 1.00 1.63
C ILE A 18 -6.55 1.31 1.32
N TYR A 19 -6.29 2.12 0.28
CA TYR A 19 -4.96 2.60 -0.08
C TYR A 19 -4.29 3.31 1.11
N TRP A 20 -5.01 4.21 1.77
CA TRP A 20 -4.50 4.93 2.93
C TRP A 20 -4.23 4.02 4.13
N MET A 21 -5.14 3.10 4.45
CA MET A 21 -4.94 2.12 5.53
C MET A 21 -3.70 1.26 5.28
N LEU A 22 -3.52 0.72 4.07
CA LEU A 22 -2.35 -0.09 3.73
C LEU A 22 -1.06 0.73 3.80
N ARG A 23 -1.07 1.96 3.28
CA ARG A 23 0.10 2.86 3.36
C ARG A 23 0.53 3.10 4.80
N VAL A 24 -0.42 3.35 5.71
CA VAL A 24 -0.13 3.56 7.13
C VAL A 24 0.32 2.26 7.80
N TYR A 25 -0.37 1.15 7.54
CA TYR A 25 -0.05 -0.16 8.11
C TYR A 25 1.38 -0.61 7.77
N PHE A 26 1.78 -0.51 6.50
CA PHE A 26 3.12 -0.93 6.10
C PHE A 26 4.22 -0.03 6.68
N ARG A 27 3.95 1.27 6.84
CA ARG A 27 4.88 2.20 7.49
C ARG A 27 5.03 1.87 8.98
N SER A 28 3.92 1.61 9.66
CA SER A 28 3.89 1.28 11.09
C SER A 28 4.66 -0.02 11.38
N THR A 29 4.32 -1.10 10.68
CA THR A 29 4.95 -2.41 10.89
C THR A 29 6.44 -2.43 10.54
N HIS A 30 6.89 -1.63 9.57
CA HIS A 30 8.31 -1.55 9.26
C HIS A 30 9.11 -0.85 10.36
N ARG A 31 8.59 0.27 10.85
CA ARG A 31 9.19 0.98 12.00
C ARG A 31 9.23 0.08 13.22
N GLU A 32 8.14 -0.61 13.54
CA GLU A 32 8.07 -1.54 14.67
C GLU A 32 9.11 -2.68 14.55
N LYS A 33 9.35 -3.21 13.34
CA LYS A 33 10.39 -4.22 13.11
C LYS A 33 11.80 -3.68 13.32
N LEU A 34 12.07 -2.42 12.93
CA LEU A 34 13.36 -1.77 13.18
C LEU A 34 13.57 -1.55 14.67
N GLU A 35 12.56 -1.06 15.37
CA GLU A 35 12.57 -0.86 16.82
C GLU A 35 12.84 -2.18 17.56
N LYS A 36 12.07 -3.24 17.27
CA LYS A 36 12.28 -4.57 17.87
C LYS A 36 13.68 -5.13 17.62
N ARG A 37 14.26 -4.87 16.44
CA ARG A 37 15.59 -5.37 16.09
C ARG A 37 16.70 -4.62 16.83
N PHE A 38 16.52 -3.32 17.04
CA PHE A 38 17.42 -2.53 17.87
C PHE A 38 17.31 -2.95 19.35
N ASP A 39 16.09 -3.09 19.85
CA ASP A 39 15.82 -3.47 21.24
C ASP A 39 16.28 -4.91 21.55
N ALA A 40 16.42 -5.77 20.54
CA ALA A 40 17.02 -7.10 20.66
C ALA A 40 18.56 -7.09 20.87
N GLY A 41 19.20 -5.92 20.83
CA GLY A 41 20.64 -5.76 21.06
C GLY A 41 21.52 -6.13 19.84
N ASP A 42 20.90 -6.39 18.70
CA ASP A 42 21.54 -6.89 17.48
C ASP A 42 22.24 -5.77 16.67
N VAL A 43 22.12 -4.51 17.12
CA VAL A 43 22.59 -3.32 16.41
C VAL A 43 23.25 -2.34 17.37
N PRO A 44 24.55 -2.02 17.18
CA PRO A 44 25.23 -0.99 17.96
C PRO A 44 24.94 0.42 17.42
N GLY A 45 24.93 1.42 18.32
CA GLY A 45 24.84 2.84 17.95
C GLY A 45 23.59 3.53 18.49
N ASP A 46 23.28 4.69 17.91
CA ASP A 46 22.11 5.49 18.28
C ASP A 46 20.82 4.94 17.65
N ARG A 47 19.78 4.77 18.48
CA ARG A 47 18.50 4.18 18.09
C ARG A 47 17.81 5.00 16.99
N ASP A 48 17.83 6.31 17.13
CA ASP A 48 17.17 7.21 16.20
C ASP A 48 17.90 7.25 14.85
N ALA A 49 19.23 7.24 14.85
CA ALA A 49 20.03 7.13 13.64
C ALA A 49 19.74 5.82 12.87
N TYR A 50 19.66 4.68 13.57
CA TYR A 50 19.36 3.38 12.95
C TYR A 50 17.94 3.33 12.35
N ILE A 51 16.93 3.78 13.11
CA ILE A 51 15.54 3.81 12.62
C ILE A 51 15.42 4.76 11.43
N LYS A 52 16.07 5.93 11.47
CA LYS A 52 16.04 6.91 10.38
C LYS A 52 16.68 6.36 9.11
N ALA A 53 17.81 5.66 9.21
CA ALA A 53 18.47 5.01 8.09
C ALA A 53 17.60 3.90 7.48
N GLY A 54 17.04 3.01 8.32
CA GLY A 54 16.14 1.93 7.85
C GLY A 54 14.86 2.47 7.20
N MET A 55 14.30 3.56 7.73
CA MET A 55 13.14 4.24 7.15
C MET A 55 13.46 4.99 5.84
N ALA A 56 14.69 5.44 5.64
CA ALA A 56 15.12 6.06 4.38
C ALA A 56 15.20 5.03 3.24
N ASP A 57 15.74 3.84 3.52
CA ASP A 57 15.76 2.73 2.56
C ASP A 57 14.36 2.19 2.26
N TYR A 58 13.47 2.17 3.25
CA TYR A 58 12.07 1.79 3.05
C TYR A 58 11.37 2.64 1.99
N GLY A 59 11.68 3.94 1.94
CA GLY A 59 11.14 4.88 0.95
C GLY A 59 11.44 4.52 -0.51
N ARG A 60 12.46 3.68 -0.75
CA ARG A 60 12.84 3.17 -2.08
C ARG A 60 12.27 1.79 -2.40
N SER A 61 11.64 1.13 -1.45
CA SER A 61 11.29 -0.29 -1.55
C SER A 61 9.99 -0.58 -2.30
N LEU A 62 9.92 -1.78 -2.90
CA LEU A 62 8.78 -2.38 -3.61
C LEU A 62 7.43 -2.24 -2.88
N ARG A 63 7.42 -2.03 -1.56
CA ARG A 63 6.20 -1.88 -0.76
C ARG A 63 5.38 -0.66 -1.15
N LEU A 64 6.01 0.44 -1.54
CA LEU A 64 5.29 1.60 -2.07
C LEU A 64 4.65 1.29 -3.43
N ARG A 65 5.27 0.43 -4.25
CA ARG A 65 4.70 -0.06 -5.51
C ARG A 65 3.53 -1.03 -5.27
N LEU A 66 3.56 -1.83 -4.21
CA LEU A 66 2.45 -2.71 -3.82
C LEU A 66 1.17 -1.93 -3.49
N VAL A 67 1.26 -0.72 -2.93
CA VAL A 67 0.06 0.08 -2.65
C VAL A 67 -0.62 0.54 -3.95
N TRP A 68 0.13 0.69 -5.05
CA TRP A 68 -0.46 0.96 -6.37
C TRP A 68 -1.34 -0.17 -6.89
N LEU A 69 -1.13 -1.42 -6.45
CA LEU A 69 -1.97 -2.55 -6.83
C LEU A 69 -3.43 -2.36 -6.39
N VAL A 70 -3.69 -1.55 -5.36
CA VAL A 70 -5.06 -1.21 -4.94
C VAL A 70 -5.84 -0.55 -6.06
N TYR A 71 -5.18 0.23 -6.93
CA TYR A 71 -5.82 0.85 -8.08
C TYR A 71 -5.70 0.00 -9.36
N VAL A 72 -4.58 -0.69 -9.53
CA VAL A 72 -4.32 -1.49 -10.75
C VAL A 72 -5.19 -2.76 -10.78
N LEU A 73 -5.35 -3.47 -9.66
CA LEU A 73 -6.20 -4.67 -9.58
C LEU A 73 -7.65 -4.44 -10.02
N PRO A 74 -8.37 -3.44 -9.51
CA PRO A 74 -9.76 -3.21 -9.94
C PRO A 74 -9.86 -2.79 -11.40
N LEU A 75 -8.89 -2.01 -11.93
CA LEU A 75 -8.87 -1.69 -13.36
C LEU A 75 -8.67 -2.94 -14.22
N LEU A 76 -7.75 -3.83 -13.83
CA LEU A 76 -7.54 -5.11 -14.51
C LEU A 76 -8.76 -6.02 -14.41
N ALA A 77 -9.43 -6.07 -13.25
CA ALA A 77 -10.65 -6.84 -13.08
C ALA A 77 -11.78 -6.34 -13.98
N ILE A 78 -11.97 -5.02 -14.08
CA ILE A 78 -12.96 -4.43 -14.98
C ILE A 78 -12.61 -4.70 -16.44
N ALA A 79 -11.34 -4.54 -16.83
CA ALA A 79 -10.87 -4.86 -18.18
C ALA A 79 -11.08 -6.34 -18.52
N ALA A 80 -10.80 -7.25 -17.58
CA ALA A 80 -11.03 -8.67 -17.74
C ALA A 80 -12.52 -9.01 -17.88
N ILE A 81 -13.39 -8.41 -17.06
CA ILE A 81 -14.85 -8.59 -17.18
C ILE A 81 -15.34 -8.11 -18.55
N ILE A 82 -14.92 -6.92 -19.00
CA ILE A 82 -15.29 -6.40 -20.31
C ILE A 82 -14.80 -7.34 -21.41
N TYR A 83 -13.55 -7.80 -21.34
CA TYR A 83 -13.00 -8.75 -22.31
C TYR A 83 -13.80 -10.04 -22.33
N SER A 84 -14.06 -10.66 -21.18
CA SER A 84 -14.84 -11.91 -21.11
C SER A 84 -16.25 -11.75 -21.66
N VAL A 85 -16.96 -10.69 -21.29
CA VAL A 85 -18.35 -10.46 -21.74
C VAL A 85 -18.44 -10.08 -23.23
N ASN A 86 -17.42 -9.40 -23.77
CA ASN A 86 -17.45 -8.85 -25.11
C ASN A 86 -16.74 -9.72 -26.15
N TYR A 87 -16.00 -10.74 -25.70
CA TYR A 87 -15.32 -11.73 -26.55
C TYR A 87 -15.96 -13.12 -26.42
N ASP A 88 -17.15 -13.19 -25.83
CA ASP A 88 -18.11 -14.30 -25.95
C ASP A 88 -18.96 -14.15 -27.22
#